data_AF-A0A349MDL4-F1
#
_entry.id   AF-A0A349MDL4-F1
#
_cell.length_a   1.000
_cell.length_b   1.000
_cell.length_c   1.000
_cell.angle_alpha   90.00
_cell.angle_beta   90.00
_cell.angle_gamma   90.00
#
_symmetry.space_group_name_H-M   'P 1'
#
loop_
_entity.id
_entity.type
_entity.pdbx_description
1 polymer ?
#
loop_
_entity_poly.entity_id
_entity_poly.type
_entity_poly.pdbx_seq_one_letter_code
_entity_poly.pdbx_strand_id
1 'polypeptide(L)'
;MSFVRIAIWMFTMWCFTMTCIGQHLEGEMVVKSGLFANGTRVVLHGETLRPGQAAGRCSSCVEARELFLRAKRIRAWSWVIGNLGIAESALGITKFEDAVVLGTFHAAIGGGLITWAAERDVAVRRAVREGVDAYNRCQFMREFMRN
;
A
#
# COMPACT_ATOMS: atom_id res chain seq x y z
N MET A 1 -37.15 -38.43 6.65
CA MET A 1 -36.63 -37.86 5.38
C MET A 1 -36.21 -36.39 5.50
N SER A 2 -35.78 -35.91 6.68
CA SER A 2 -35.47 -34.48 6.89
C SER A 2 -33.97 -34.18 7.07
N PHE A 3 -33.16 -35.15 7.52
CA PHE A 3 -31.72 -34.93 7.77
C PHE A 3 -30.88 -34.82 6.48
N VAL A 4 -31.23 -35.58 5.44
CA VAL A 4 -30.49 -35.56 4.16
C VAL A 4 -30.65 -34.21 3.44
N ARG A 5 -31.83 -33.59 3.53
CA ARG A 5 -32.06 -32.26 2.95
C ARG A 5 -31.23 -31.18 3.66
N ILE A 6 -31.16 -31.20 4.99
CA ILE A 6 -30.40 -30.20 5.76
C ILE A 6 -28.90 -30.32 5.48
N ALA A 7 -28.36 -31.53 5.33
CA ALA A 7 -26.96 -31.75 4.97
C ALA A 7 -26.62 -31.21 3.57
N ILE A 8 -27.51 -31.41 2.58
CA ILE A 8 -27.32 -30.90 1.22
C ILE A 8 -27.31 -29.37 1.18
N TRP A 9 -28.22 -28.72 1.93
CA TRP A 9 -28.26 -27.25 2.03
C TRP A 9 -27.02 -26.65 2.72
N MET A 10 -26.48 -27.31 3.76
CA MET A 10 -25.23 -26.87 4.37
C MET A 10 -24.03 -27.03 3.44
N PHE A 11 -24.00 -28.09 2.63
CA PHE A 11 -22.88 -28.34 1.71
C PHE A 11 -22.86 -27.36 0.52
N THR A 12 -24.02 -27.03 -0.05
CA THR A 12 -24.11 -26.05 -1.15
C THR A 12 -23.81 -24.64 -0.68
N MET A 13 -24.25 -24.28 0.54
CA MET A 13 -23.96 -22.98 1.14
C MET A 13 -22.47 -22.80 1.46
N TRP A 14 -21.78 -23.87 1.91
CA TRP A 14 -20.33 -23.85 2.12
C TRP A 14 -19.56 -23.73 0.79
N CYS A 15 -19.98 -24.45 -0.26
CA CYS A 15 -19.39 -24.30 -1.59
C CYS A 15 -19.54 -22.87 -2.12
N PHE A 16 -20.71 -22.23 -1.96
CA PHE A 16 -20.94 -20.87 -2.45
C PHE A 16 -20.11 -19.81 -1.72
N THR A 17 -19.78 -20.02 -0.45
CA THR A 17 -18.90 -19.09 0.30
C THR A 17 -17.41 -19.21 -0.09
N MET A 18 -16.97 -20.37 -0.59
CA MET A 18 -15.57 -20.59 -0.96
C MET A 18 -15.25 -20.21 -2.41
N THR A 19 -16.22 -20.24 -3.33
CA THR A 19 -15.98 -19.85 -4.74
C THR A 19 -15.93 -18.34 -4.98
N CYS A 20 -16.22 -17.50 -3.98
CA CYS A 20 -16.08 -16.04 -4.09
C CYS A 20 -14.69 -15.51 -3.68
N ILE A 21 -13.72 -16.37 -3.40
CA ILE A 21 -12.32 -15.94 -3.21
C ILE A 21 -11.75 -15.60 -4.59
N GLY A 22 -11.99 -14.34 -4.99
CA GLY A 22 -11.37 -13.59 -6.07
C GLY A 22 -10.75 -14.41 -7.20
N GLN A 23 -11.50 -14.55 -8.30
CA GLN A 23 -10.91 -14.90 -9.58
C GLN A 23 -9.97 -13.76 -10.01
N HIS A 24 -8.72 -13.81 -9.55
CA HIS A 24 -7.66 -12.98 -10.12
C HIS A 24 -7.35 -13.50 -11.51
N LEU A 25 -7.59 -12.68 -12.53
CA LEU A 25 -7.09 -12.93 -13.87
C LEU A 25 -5.57 -13.09 -13.78
N GLU A 26 -5.03 -14.13 -14.41
CA GLU A 26 -3.58 -14.30 -14.51
C GLU A 26 -2.96 -13.04 -15.13
N GLY A 27 -2.04 -12.41 -14.39
CA GLY A 27 -1.40 -11.17 -14.83
C GLY A 27 -2.06 -9.87 -14.35
N GLU A 28 -3.15 -9.94 -13.60
CA GLU A 28 -3.71 -8.77 -12.91
C GLU A 28 -2.83 -8.36 -11.72
N MET A 29 -2.60 -7.06 -11.56
CA MET A 29 -1.98 -6.53 -10.35
C MET A 29 -3.08 -6.07 -9.38
N VAL A 30 -2.90 -6.35 -8.09
CA VAL A 30 -3.80 -5.83 -7.07
C VAL A 30 -3.08 -5.30 -5.86
N VAL A 31 -3.68 -4.32 -5.20
CA VAL A 31 -3.21 -3.85 -3.90
C VAL A 31 -3.43 -4.96 -2.88
N LYS A 32 -2.39 -5.31 -2.12
CA LYS A 32 -2.52 -6.29 -1.04
C LYS A 32 -3.63 -5.80 -0.08
N SER A 33 -4.65 -6.63 0.11
CA SER A 33 -5.77 -6.42 1.04
C SER A 33 -5.73 -7.47 2.17
N GLY A 34 -6.29 -7.13 3.33
CA GLY A 34 -6.33 -8.01 4.51
C GLY A 34 -5.88 -7.34 5.81
N LEU A 35 -6.03 -8.06 6.93
CA LEU A 35 -5.82 -7.53 8.29
C LEU A 35 -4.39 -7.00 8.54
N PHE A 36 -3.41 -7.46 7.77
CA PHE A 36 -2.00 -7.04 7.83
C PHE A 36 -1.53 -6.31 6.56
N ALA A 37 -2.47 -5.75 5.79
CA ALA A 37 -2.17 -5.14 4.51
C ALA A 37 -2.24 -3.61 4.60
N ASN A 38 -1.07 -2.97 4.57
CA ASN A 38 -0.97 -1.51 4.70
C ASN A 38 -1.33 -0.76 3.40
N GLY A 39 -1.97 -1.39 2.40
CA GLY A 39 -2.35 -0.76 1.12
C GLY A 39 -1.19 -0.23 0.27
N THR A 40 0.03 -0.60 0.61
CA THR A 40 1.27 -0.02 0.04
C THR A 40 2.19 -1.07 -0.59
N ARG A 41 1.71 -2.31 -0.66
CA ARG A 41 2.32 -3.43 -1.40
C ARG A 41 1.31 -3.90 -2.44
N VAL A 42 1.82 -4.41 -3.54
CA VAL A 42 1.01 -4.97 -4.62
C VAL A 42 1.27 -6.46 -4.71
N VAL A 43 0.29 -7.23 -5.16
CA VAL A 43 0.41 -8.64 -5.48
C VAL A 43 0.33 -8.76 -6.99
N LEU A 44 1.30 -9.44 -7.58
CA LEU A 44 1.37 -9.77 -9.00
C LEU A 44 1.83 -11.23 -9.11
N HIS A 45 1.08 -12.08 -9.81
CA HIS A 45 1.36 -13.53 -9.91
C HIS A 45 1.54 -14.23 -8.54
N GLY A 46 0.77 -13.84 -7.53
CA GLY A 46 0.90 -14.37 -6.17
C GLY A 46 2.11 -13.85 -5.37
N GLU A 47 3.04 -13.12 -5.99
CA GLU A 47 4.18 -12.49 -5.30
C GLU A 47 3.78 -11.14 -4.70
N THR A 48 4.08 -10.92 -3.41
CA THR A 48 3.91 -9.59 -2.80
C THR A 48 5.13 -8.71 -3.09
N LEU A 49 4.94 -7.70 -3.93
CA LEU A 49 5.99 -6.78 -4.36
C LEU A 49 5.89 -5.42 -3.65
N ARG A 50 7.06 -4.85 -3.35
CA ARG A 50 7.17 -3.44 -2.97
C ARG A 50 6.98 -2.55 -4.21
N PRO A 51 6.55 -1.27 -4.06
CA PRO A 51 6.37 -0.37 -5.21
C PRO A 51 7.60 -0.28 -6.12
N GLY A 52 8.80 -0.23 -5.54
CA GLY A 52 10.05 -0.23 -6.32
C GLY A 52 10.30 -1.51 -7.13
N GLN A 53 9.85 -2.67 -6.65
CA GLN A 53 9.95 -3.95 -7.36
C GLN A 53 8.87 -4.04 -8.44
N ALA A 54 7.65 -3.57 -8.15
CA ALA A 54 6.56 -3.49 -9.12
C ALA A 54 6.94 -2.62 -10.32
N ALA A 55 7.59 -1.47 -10.08
CA ALA A 55 8.12 -0.61 -11.14
C ALA A 55 9.12 -1.34 -12.06
N GLY A 56 9.95 -2.23 -11.50
CA GLY A 56 10.94 -3.01 -12.26
C GLY A 56 10.31 -4.09 -13.15
N ARG A 57 9.12 -4.60 -12.80
CA ARG A 57 8.36 -5.57 -13.60
C ARG A 57 7.49 -4.90 -14.67
N CYS A 58 7.29 -3.58 -14.59
CA CYS A 58 6.51 -2.79 -15.56
C CYS A 58 7.42 -2.17 -16.65
N SER A 59 8.05 -3.01 -17.50
CA SER A 59 8.88 -2.51 -18.60
C SER A 59 8.06 -1.89 -19.74
N SER A 60 6.83 -2.36 -19.91
CA SER A 60 6.03 -2.05 -21.09
C SER A 60 4.90 -1.04 -20.87
N CYS A 61 4.59 -0.73 -19.61
CA CYS A 61 3.54 0.21 -19.23
C CYS A 61 4.23 1.35 -18.47
N VAL A 62 4.66 2.38 -19.21
CA VAL A 62 5.48 3.49 -18.68
C VAL A 62 4.71 4.28 -17.61
N GLU A 63 3.42 4.54 -17.83
CA GLU A 63 2.55 5.26 -16.89
C GLU A 63 2.49 4.58 -15.51
N ALA A 64 2.24 3.27 -15.48
CA ALA A 64 2.21 2.48 -14.25
C ALA A 64 3.56 2.52 -13.52
N ARG A 65 4.66 2.39 -14.28
CA ARG A 65 6.03 2.45 -13.75
C ARG A 65 6.31 3.79 -13.06
N GLU A 66 5.92 4.90 -13.66
CA GLU A 66 6.13 6.23 -13.06
C GLU A 66 5.37 6.42 -11.76
N LEU A 67 4.13 5.94 -11.68
CA LEU A 67 3.30 5.98 -10.47
C LEU A 67 3.93 5.15 -9.33
N PHE A 68 4.46 3.96 -9.63
CA PHE A 68 5.18 3.16 -8.64
C PHE A 68 6.52 3.77 -8.21
N LEU A 69 7.24 4.43 -9.13
CA LEU A 69 8.46 5.18 -8.79
C LEU A 69 8.16 6.40 -7.93
N ARG A 70 7.04 7.08 -8.16
CA ARG A 70 6.55 8.17 -7.31
C ARG A 70 6.27 7.66 -5.89
N ALA A 71 5.58 6.53 -5.76
CA ALA A 71 5.35 5.90 -4.46
C ALA A 71 6.67 5.52 -3.75
N LYS A 72 7.65 4.99 -4.49
CA LYS A 72 9.01 4.71 -3.97
C LYS A 72 9.70 5.98 -3.47
N ARG A 73 9.64 7.06 -4.26
CA ARG A 73 10.24 8.37 -3.93
C ARG A 73 9.64 8.96 -2.66
N ILE A 74 8.31 8.94 -2.53
CA ILE A 74 7.61 9.42 -1.33
C ILE A 74 8.11 8.66 -0.09
N ARG A 75 8.22 7.32 -0.17
CA ARG A 75 8.75 6.49 0.92
C ARG A 75 10.21 6.78 1.25
N ALA A 76 11.07 6.93 0.24
CA ALA A 76 12.49 7.21 0.45
C ALA A 76 12.69 8.55 1.17
N TRP A 77 12.01 9.60 0.70
CA TRP A 77 12.03 10.90 1.37
C TRP A 77 11.47 10.85 2.78
N SER A 78 10.45 10.03 3.02
CA SER A 78 9.90 9.87 4.37
C SER A 78 10.90 9.24 5.34
N TRP A 79 11.70 8.28 4.86
CA TRP A 79 12.80 7.73 5.66
C TRP A 79 13.89 8.76 5.93
N VAL A 80 14.29 9.56 4.93
CA VAL A 80 15.30 10.62 5.10
C VAL A 80 14.87 11.67 6.13
N ILE A 81 13.65 12.19 6.02
CA ILE A 81 13.12 13.20 6.95
C ILE A 81 12.98 12.62 8.36
N GLY A 82 12.56 11.36 8.49
CA GLY A 82 12.50 10.70 9.80
C GLY A 82 13.88 10.61 10.48
N ASN A 83 14.94 10.30 9.73
CA ASN A 83 16.30 10.27 10.27
C ASN A 83 16.85 11.67 10.58
N LEU A 84 16.54 12.66 9.73
CA LEU A 84 16.94 14.05 9.96
C LEU A 84 16.27 14.62 11.23
N GLY A 85 14.98 14.35 11.42
CA GLY A 85 14.24 14.77 12.61
C GLY A 85 14.76 14.14 13.90
N ILE A 86 15.24 12.90 13.88
CA ILE A 86 15.91 12.25 15.03
C ILE A 86 17.26 12.93 15.33
N ALA A 87 18.04 13.27 14.30
CA ALA A 87 19.33 13.93 14.49
C ALA A 87 19.18 15.36 15.05
N GLU A 88 18.19 16.12 14.57
CA GLU A 88 17.93 17.49 15.04
C GLU A 88 17.35 17.51 16.47
N SER A 89 16.47 16.57 16.80
CA SER A 89 15.91 16.46 18.15
C SER A 89 16.98 16.11 19.19
N ALA A 90 18.00 15.32 18.84
CA ALA A 90 19.13 15.02 19.74
C ALA A 90 19.99 16.27 20.06
N LEU A 91 20.16 17.19 19.10
CA LEU A 91 20.95 18.41 19.31
C LEU A 91 20.17 19.50 20.05
N GLY A 92 18.85 19.61 19.80
CA GLY A 92 17.98 20.62 20.40
C GLY A 92 17.76 20.47 21.91
N ILE A 93 17.81 19.24 22.44
CA ILE A 93 17.62 18.94 23.88
C ILE A 93 18.70 19.63 24.75
N THR A 94 19.86 19.95 24.19
CA THR A 94 20.97 20.56 24.94
C THR A 94 20.85 22.07 25.16
N LYS A 95 19.87 22.75 24.54
CA LYS A 95 19.79 24.22 24.53
C LYS A 95 18.59 24.84 25.27
N PHE A 96 17.68 24.04 25.82
CA PHE A 96 16.53 24.57 26.55
C PHE A 96 16.70 24.37 28.05
N GLU A 97 16.79 25.48 28.79
CA GLU A 97 16.89 25.50 30.26
C GLU A 97 15.53 25.29 30.94
N ASP A 98 14.42 25.42 30.19
CA ASP A 98 13.06 25.44 30.74
C ASP A 98 12.22 24.23 30.27
N ALA A 99 11.80 23.38 31.22
CA ALA A 99 11.15 22.09 30.94
C ALA A 99 9.77 22.24 30.27
N VAL A 100 9.07 23.35 30.54
CA VAL A 100 7.75 23.63 29.96
C VAL A 100 7.87 24.00 28.47
N VAL A 101 8.88 24.80 28.12
CA VAL A 101 9.19 25.18 26.73
C VAL A 101 9.63 23.94 25.93
N LEU A 102 10.46 23.09 26.53
CA LEU A 102 10.87 21.83 25.91
C LEU A 102 9.68 20.89 25.67
N GLY A 103 8.78 20.75 26.65
CA GLY A 103 7.60 19.89 26.55
C GLY A 103 6.61 20.34 25.47
N THR A 104 6.33 21.63 25.39
CA THR A 104 5.45 22.20 24.35
C THR A 104 6.05 22.09 22.95
N PHE A 105 7.35 22.31 22.80
CA PHE A 105 8.06 22.16 21.53
C PHE A 105 8.05 20.70 21.05
N HIS A 106 8.32 19.74 21.95
CA HIS A 106 8.21 18.31 21.62
C HIS A 106 6.79 17.87 21.28
N ALA A 107 5.77 18.40 21.96
CA ALA A 107 4.37 18.11 21.64
C ALA A 107 3.98 18.66 20.25
N ALA A 108 4.41 19.87 19.92
CA ALA A 108 4.14 20.49 18.62
C ALA A 108 4.86 19.75 17.47
N ILE A 109 6.14 19.42 17.64
CA ILE A 109 6.91 18.66 16.66
C ILE A 109 6.35 17.24 16.53
N GLY A 110 6.08 16.57 17.65
CA GLY A 110 5.50 15.23 17.67
C GLY A 110 4.15 15.19 16.96
N GLY A 111 3.25 16.14 17.26
CA GLY A 111 1.95 16.26 16.59
C GLY A 111 2.07 16.57 15.10
N GLY A 112 3.00 17.45 14.72
CA GLY A 112 3.28 17.78 13.32
C GLY A 112 3.83 16.58 12.53
N LEU A 113 4.76 15.83 13.12
CA LEU A 113 5.33 14.63 12.50
C LEU A 113 4.30 13.51 12.34
N ILE A 114 3.40 13.32 13.31
CA ILE A 114 2.30 12.33 13.22
C ILE A 114 1.35 12.69 12.08
N THR A 115 0.94 13.96 11.99
CA THR A 115 0.03 14.44 10.95
C THR A 115 0.67 14.29 9.57
N TRP A 116 1.91 14.72 9.44
CA TRP A 116 2.67 14.58 8.20
C TRP A 116 2.87 13.10 7.82
N ALA A 117 3.14 12.21 8.77
CA ALA A 117 3.26 10.78 8.51
C ALA A 117 1.94 10.19 7.97
N ALA A 118 0.80 10.60 8.52
CA ALA A 118 -0.52 10.15 8.07
C ALA A 118 -0.82 10.60 6.63
N GLU A 119 -0.57 11.87 6.30
CA GLU A 119 -0.76 12.40 4.94
C GLU A 119 0.10 11.67 3.91
N ARG A 120 1.35 11.36 4.26
CA ARG A 120 2.27 10.63 3.38
C ARG A 120 1.80 9.20 3.15
N ASP A 121 1.27 8.54 4.17
CA ASP A 121 0.77 7.18 4.06
C ASP A 121 -0.43 7.12 3.09
N VAL A 122 -1.32 8.11 3.15
CA VAL A 122 -2.43 8.28 2.19
C VAL A 122 -1.88 8.52 0.77
N ALA A 123 -0.89 9.39 0.61
CA ALA A 123 -0.28 9.69 -0.69
C ALA A 123 0.38 8.45 -1.33
N VAL A 124 1.07 7.61 -0.54
CA VAL A 124 1.66 6.35 -1.03
C VAL A 124 0.56 5.38 -1.47
N ARG A 125 -0.49 5.20 -0.67
CA ARG A 125 -1.60 4.29 -1.00
C ARG A 125 -2.31 4.72 -2.28
N ARG A 126 -2.53 6.04 -2.44
CA ARG A 126 -3.13 6.62 -3.65
C ARG A 126 -2.28 6.34 -4.89
N ALA A 127 -0.98 6.64 -4.84
CA ALA A 127 -0.07 6.41 -5.97
C ALA A 127 0.06 4.92 -6.32
N VAL A 128 0.03 4.03 -5.33
CA VAL A 128 0.03 2.57 -5.55
C VAL A 128 -1.25 2.12 -6.23
N ARG A 129 -2.42 2.61 -5.80
CA ARG A 129 -3.71 2.29 -6.41
C ARG A 129 -3.80 2.79 -7.85
N GLU A 130 -3.43 4.03 -8.09
CA GLU A 130 -3.38 4.60 -9.44
C GLU A 130 -2.42 3.82 -10.35
N GLY A 131 -1.26 3.38 -9.83
CA GLY A 131 -0.31 2.55 -10.57
C GLY A 131 -0.85 1.15 -10.92
N VAL A 132 -1.61 0.54 -10.01
CA VAL A 132 -2.31 -0.73 -10.25
C VAL A 132 -3.37 -0.56 -11.34
N ASP A 133 -4.21 0.48 -11.25
CA ASP A 133 -5.25 0.74 -12.23
C ASP A 133 -4.65 1.00 -13.62
N ALA A 134 -3.56 1.78 -13.70
CA ALA A 134 -2.84 2.03 -14.95
C ALA A 134 -2.22 0.75 -15.54
N TYR A 135 -1.67 -0.12 -14.69
CA TYR A 135 -1.12 -1.40 -15.13
C TYR A 135 -2.22 -2.31 -15.71
N ASN A 136 -3.34 -2.45 -15.02
CA ASN A 136 -4.45 -3.30 -15.45
C ASN A 136 -5.08 -2.77 -16.75
N ARG A 137 -5.24 -1.44 -16.90
CA ARG A 137 -5.67 -0.83 -18.18
C ARG A 137 -4.71 -1.15 -19.33
N CYS A 138 -3.40 -1.03 -19.10
CA CYS A 138 -2.39 -1.31 -20.11
C CYS A 138 -2.39 -2.78 -20.54
N GLN A 139 -2.52 -3.72 -19.59
CA GLN A 139 -2.61 -5.14 -19.91
C GLN A 139 -3.91 -5.47 -20.66
N PHE A 140 -5.04 -4.88 -20.27
CA PHE A 140 -6.30 -5.05 -20.98
C PHE A 140 -6.22 -4.58 -22.44
N MET A 141 -5.65 -3.39 -22.68
CA MET A 141 -5.46 -2.87 -24.04
C MET A 141 -4.50 -3.72 -24.88
N ARG A 142 -3.47 -4.29 -24.26
CA ARG A 142 -2.57 -5.24 -24.92
C ARG A 142 -3.29 -6.52 -25.33
N GLU A 143 -4.04 -7.11 -24.41
CA GLU A 143 -4.79 -8.36 -24.67
C GLU A 143 -5.80 -8.13 -25.81
N PHE A 144 -6.49 -6.99 -25.79
CA PHE A 144 -7.42 -6.60 -26.84
C PHE A 144 -6.76 -6.43 -28.21
N MET A 145 -5.58 -5.79 -28.28
CA MET A 145 -4.84 -5.63 -29.55
C MET A 145 -4.18 -6.93 -30.07
N ARG A 146 -4.18 -8.00 -29.27
CA ARG A 146 -3.58 -9.29 -29.63
C ARG A 146 -4.57 -10.25 -30.32
N ASN A 147 -5.88 -10.00 -30.15
CA ASN A 147 -6.97 -10.71 -30.83
C ASN A 147 -7.42 -9.97 -32.10
#